data_AF-A0A101FUI3-F1
#
_entry.id   AF-A0A101FUI3-F1
#
_cell.length_a   1.000
_cell.length_b   1.000
_cell.length_c   1.000
_cell.angle_alpha   90.00
_cell.angle_beta   90.00
_cell.angle_gamma   90.00
#
_symmetry.space_group_name_H-M   'P 1'
#
loop_
_entity.id
_entity.type
_entity.pdbx_description
1 polymer ?
#
loop_
_entity_poly.entity_id
_entity_poly.type
_entity_poly.pdbx_seq_one_letter_code
_entity_poly.pdbx_strand_id
1 'polypeptide(L)' 'MDFSRHPPAMVSLVENMLDLNKRLSESKTCSEKTLLRRQIEAADRQIDRLVYELYGLTEEEIAIVEDASR' A
#
# COMPACT_ATOMS: atom_id res chain seq x y z
N MET A 1 -22.79 -3.57 -8.33
CA MET A 1 -21.35 -3.28 -8.51
C MET A 1 -20.61 -4.56 -8.18
N ASP A 2 -19.93 -5.16 -9.17
CA ASP A 2 -19.14 -6.37 -8.98
C ASP A 2 -17.74 -5.98 -8.49
N PHE A 3 -17.57 -5.94 -7.16
CA PHE A 3 -16.26 -5.70 -6.52
C PHE A 3 -15.40 -6.98 -6.47
N SER A 4 -15.85 -8.08 -7.07
CA SER A 4 -15.24 -9.41 -6.90
C SER A 4 -14.03 -9.65 -7.80
N ARG A 5 -13.62 -8.64 -8.59
CA ARG A 5 -12.38 -8.66 -9.35
C ARG A 5 -11.42 -7.65 -8.74
N HIS A 6 -10.47 -8.14 -7.95
CA HIS A 6 -9.30 -7.33 -7.58
C HIS A 6 -8.65 -6.78 -8.86
N PRO A 7 -8.42 -5.47 -8.96
CA PRO A 7 -7.70 -4.93 -10.10
C PRO A 7 -6.31 -5.59 -10.15
N PRO A 8 -5.84 -6.09 -11.32
CA PRO A 8 -4.54 -6.75 -11.45
C PRO A 8 -3.38 -5.93 -10.85
N ALA A 9 -3.49 -4.59 -10.92
CA ALA A 9 -2.53 -3.67 -10.33
C ALA A 9 -2.43 -3.76 -8.79
N MET A 10 -3.55 -3.96 -8.09
CA MET A 10 -3.56 -4.08 -6.62
C MET A 10 -2.90 -5.39 -6.18
N VAL A 11 -3.16 -6.49 -6.89
CA VAL A 11 -2.53 -7.80 -6.61
C VAL A 11 -1.01 -7.71 -6.75
N SER A 12 -0.51 -7.11 -7.83
CA SER A 12 0.94 -6.93 -8.03
C SER A 12 1.60 -6.05 -6.97
N LEU A 13 0.91 -5.01 -6.49
CA LEU A 13 1.43 -4.15 -5.42
C LEU A 13 1.50 -4.89 -4.08
N VAL A 14 0.50 -5.71 -3.76
CA VAL A 14 0.49 -6.54 -2.55
C VAL A 14 1.59 -7.61 -2.62
N GLU A 15 1.75 -8.27 -3.75
CA GLU A 15 2.84 -9.24 -3.96
C GLU A 15 4.22 -8.60 -3.77
N ASN A 16 4.42 -7.40 -4.35
CA ASN A 16 5.65 -6.63 -4.15
C ASN A 16 5.86 -6.26 -2.68
N MET A 17 4.81 -5.82 -1.98
CA MET A 17 4.88 -5.50 -0.55
C MET A 17 5.27 -6.72 0.30
N LEU A 18 4.78 -7.92 -0.04
CA LEU A 18 5.16 -9.16 0.65
C LEU A 18 6.64 -9.50 0.44
N ASP A 19 7.16 -9.37 -0.79
CA ASP A 19 8.59 -9.56 -1.08
C ASP A 19 9.46 -8.56 -0.31
N LEU A 20 9.08 -7.28 -0.34
CA LEU A 20 9.80 -6.22 0.38
C LEU A 20 9.82 -6.46 1.89
N ASN A 21 8.72 -6.92 2.48
CA ASN A 21 8.66 -7.28 3.91
C ASN A 21 9.56 -8.47 4.24
N LYS A 22 9.59 -9.49 3.38
CA LYS A 22 10.49 -10.63 3.54
C LYS A 22 11.95 -10.17 3.53
N ARG A 23 12.33 -9.36 2.54
CA ARG A 23 13.68 -8.78 2.44
C ARG A 23 14.03 -7.87 3.62
N LEU A 24 13.04 -7.13 4.16
CA LEU A 24 13.23 -6.27 5.32
C LEU A 24 13.56 -7.09 6.58
N SER A 25 12.89 -8.23 6.75
CA SER A 25 13.13 -9.18 7.84
C SER A 25 14.51 -9.83 7.75
N GLU A 26 14.94 -10.18 6.54
CA GLU A 26 16.24 -10.83 6.27
C GLU A 26 17.43 -9.84 6.27
N SER A 27 17.18 -8.56 6.06
CA SER A 27 18.22 -7.53 6.00
C SER A 27 18.95 -7.35 7.33
N LYS A 28 20.28 -7.21 7.26
CA LYS A 28 21.17 -7.04 8.42
C LYS A 28 21.65 -5.61 8.62
N THR A 29 21.43 -4.72 7.65
CA THR A 29 21.98 -3.36 7.67
C THR A 29 20.89 -2.31 7.84
N CYS A 30 21.15 -1.28 8.66
CA CYS A 30 20.19 -0.21 8.93
C CYS A 30 19.81 0.57 7.66
N SER A 31 20.78 0.80 6.77
CA SER A 31 20.58 1.52 5.50
C SER A 31 19.64 0.77 4.55
N GLU A 32 19.83 -0.54 4.40
CA GLU A 32 18.96 -1.36 3.56
C GLU A 32 17.55 -1.47 4.15
N LYS A 33 17.43 -1.66 5.46
CA LYS A 33 16.12 -1.61 6.15
C LYS A 33 15.38 -0.30 5.91
N THR A 34 16.10 0.82 5.95
CA THR A 34 15.52 2.14 5.70
C THR A 34 15.03 2.26 4.25
N LEU A 35 15.81 1.77 3.29
CA LEU A 35 15.41 1.76 1.88
C LEU A 35 14.18 0.89 1.64
N LEU A 36 14.15 -0.32 2.22
CA LEU A 36 13.04 -1.26 2.10
C LEU A 36 11.75 -0.70 2.75
N ARG A 37 11.86 -0.09 3.94
CA ARG A 37 10.73 0.59 4.58
C ARG A 37 10.13 1.68 3.71
N ARG A 38 10.96 2.52 3.07
CA ARG A 38 10.47 3.56 2.15
C ARG A 38 9.74 2.98 0.94
N GLN A 39 10.20 1.84 0.43
CA GLN A 39 9.52 1.15 -0.68
C GLN A 39 8.18 0.56 -0.24
N ILE A 40 8.11 0.00 0.97
CA ILE A 40 6.86 -0.49 1.56
C ILE A 40 5.87 0.67 1.75
N GLU A 41 6.29 1.79 2.34
CA GLU A 41 5.45 2.99 2.51
C GLU A 41 4.98 3.57 1.16
N ALA A 42 5.77 3.41 0.09
CA ALA A 42 5.36 3.84 -1.24
C ALA A 42 4.34 2.88 -1.88
N ALA A 43 4.46 1.56 -1.63
CA ALA A 43 3.49 0.57 -2.08
C ALA A 43 2.15 0.73 -1.35
N ASP A 44 2.20 0.97 -0.04
CA ASP A 44 1.05 1.21 0.85
C ASP A 44 0.17 2.35 0.32
N ARG A 45 0.76 3.54 0.12
CA ARG A 45 0.05 4.71 -0.45
C ARG A 45 -0.52 4.47 -1.84
N GLN A 46 0.08 3.59 -2.65
CA GLN A 46 -0.46 3.23 -3.96
C GLN A 46 -1.67 2.31 -3.82
N ILE A 47 -1.64 1.38 -2.86
CA ILE A 47 -2.77 0.52 -2.53
C ILE A 47 -3.93 1.36 -2.00
N ASP A 48 -3.70 2.29 -1.08
CA ASP A 48 -4.74 3.17 -0.53
C ASP A 48 -5.48 3.93 -1.63
N ARG A 49 -4.74 4.52 -2.60
CA ARG A 49 -5.35 5.19 -3.76
C ARG A 49 -6.21 4.25 -4.59
N LEU A 50 -5.73 3.04 -4.87
CA LEU A 50 -6.50 2.06 -5.62
C LEU A 50 -7.76 1.60 -4.85
N VAL A 51 -7.68 1.52 -3.52
CA VAL A 51 -8.84 1.25 -2.66
C VAL A 51 -9.83 2.41 -2.76
N TYR A 52 -9.38 3.65 -2.62
CA TYR A 52 -10.23 4.83 -2.75
C TYR A 52 -10.92 4.91 -4.12
N GLU A 53 -10.18 4.64 -5.20
CA GLU A 53 -10.72 4.56 -6.55
C GLU A 53 -11.74 3.43 -6.71
N LEU A 54 -11.47 2.25 -6.14
CA LEU A 54 -12.37 1.09 -6.20
C LEU A 54 -13.70 1.37 -5.50
N TYR A 55 -13.65 2.04 -4.34
CA TYR A 55 -14.84 2.39 -3.57
C TYR A 55 -15.45 3.73 -3.99
N GLY A 56 -14.80 4.48 -4.89
CA GLY A 56 -15.29 5.75 -5.41
C GLY A 56 -15.32 6.88 -4.38
N LEU A 57 -14.38 6.89 -3.44
CA LEU A 57 -14.34 7.90 -2.37
C LEU A 57 -14.02 9.28 -2.94
N THR A 58 -14.67 10.31 -2.39
CA THR A 58 -14.32 11.72 -2.66
C THR A 58 -13.10 12.17 -1.85
N GLU A 59 -12.50 13.31 -2.21
CA GLU A 59 -11.40 13.91 -1.45
C GLU A 59 -11.77 14.18 0.02
N GLU A 60 -13.04 14.50 0.28
CA GLU A 60 -13.58 14.74 1.63
C GLU A 60 -13.65 13.44 2.43
N GLU A 61 -14.12 12.35 1.81
CA GLU A 61 -14.18 11.03 2.43
C GLU A 61 -12.77 10.47 2.70
N ILE A 62 -11.84 10.67 1.75
CA ILE A 62 -10.43 10.32 1.93
C ILE A 62 -9.84 11.09 3.12
N ALA A 63 -10.06 12.41 3.20
CA ALA A 63 -9.55 13.23 4.29
C ALA A 63 -10.06 12.75 5.66
N ILE A 64 -11.32 12.31 5.76
CA ILE A 64 -11.88 11.73 6.98
C ILE A 64 -11.19 10.42 7.35
N VAL A 65 -10.94 9.54 6.37
CA VAL A 65 -10.25 8.26 6.60
C VAL A 65 -8.81 8.48 7.06
N GLU A 66 -8.09 9.42 6.42
CA GLU A 66 -6.70 9.76 6.76
C GLU A 66 -6.58 10.48 8.11
N ASP A 67 -7.57 11.28 8.51
CA ASP A 67 -7.61 11.92 9.83
C ASP A 67 -7.92 10.89 10.94
N ALA A 68 -8.76 9.90 10.64
CA ALA A 68 -9.07 8.82 11.57
C ALA A 68 -7.93 7.80 11.76
N SER A 69 -6.99 7.71 10.81
CA SER A 69 -5.83 6.80 10.85
C SER A 69 -4.57 7.45 11.45
N ARG A 70 -4.64 8.74 11.83
CA ARG A 70 -3.56 9.55 12.40
C ARG A 70 -3.36 9.35 13.90
#